data_AF-A0A1J8QJD7-F1
#
_entry.id   AF-A0A1J8QJD7-F1
#
_cell.length_a   1.000
_cell.length_b   1.000
_cell.length_c   1.000
_cell.angle_alpha   90.00
_cell.angle_beta   90.00
_cell.angle_gamma   90.00
#
_symmetry.space_group_name_H-M   'P 1'
#
loop_
_entity.id
_entity.type
_entity.pdbx_description
1 polymer ?
#
loop_
_entity_poly.entity_id
_entity_poly.type
_entity_poly.pdbx_seq_one_letter_code
_entity_poly.pdbx_strand_id
1 'polypeptide(L)'
;MSGRLASEYNAWKKLQQTYDAEHSRIILKDLFAQDPSRFAKFSKEYVDTTDKNTTFLLDYSKNLITQPILDTLLSLAREAELETYRDKMFAGEHINTSEDRAVLHVALRNFDDFKIQEGGVDEVGGVLAHIKEFSEAIRSGSWKGYTGKTINTIVNIGIGGSDLGPVMVTEALKHYAKRDLT
;
A
#
# COMPACT_ATOMS: atom_id res chain seq x y z
N MET A 1 -18.92 8.20 2.26
CA MET A 1 -19.20 7.11 3.22
C MET A 1 -20.61 7.27 3.72
N SER A 2 -21.38 6.19 3.85
CA SER A 2 -22.76 6.21 4.34
C SER A 2 -22.91 6.74 5.78
N GLY A 3 -21.78 6.99 6.47
CA GLY A 3 -21.74 7.41 7.87
C GLY A 3 -22.15 6.30 8.84
N ARG A 4 -22.47 5.11 8.32
CA ARG A 4 -22.91 3.95 9.08
C ARG A 4 -21.75 3.40 9.90
N LEU A 5 -21.98 3.17 11.19
CA LEU A 5 -20.98 2.55 12.05
C LEU A 5 -20.78 1.09 11.66
N ALA A 6 -19.53 0.62 11.70
CA ALA A 6 -19.22 -0.78 11.35
C ALA A 6 -20.04 -1.79 12.18
N SER A 7 -20.32 -1.45 13.45
CA SER A 7 -21.11 -2.26 14.37
C SER A 7 -22.57 -2.48 13.96
N GLU A 8 -23.07 -1.70 13.01
CA GLU A 8 -24.45 -1.79 12.55
C GLU A 8 -24.63 -2.78 11.39
N TYR A 9 -23.54 -3.19 10.73
CA TYR A 9 -23.55 -4.19 9.66
C TYR A 9 -23.99 -5.56 10.18
N ASN A 10 -24.71 -6.32 9.36
CA ASN A 10 -25.18 -7.65 9.75
C ASN A 10 -23.99 -8.61 9.87
N ALA A 11 -23.04 -8.51 8.94
CA ALA A 11 -21.79 -9.25 9.02
C ALA A 11 -21.00 -8.94 10.31
N TRP A 12 -20.99 -7.69 10.78
CA TRP A 12 -20.34 -7.35 12.07
C TRP A 12 -21.04 -8.02 13.24
N LYS A 13 -22.38 -7.91 13.33
CA LYS A 13 -23.15 -8.54 14.40
C LYS A 13 -22.92 -10.05 14.45
N LYS A 14 -22.87 -10.69 13.29
CA LYS A 14 -22.53 -12.12 13.17
C LYS A 14 -21.11 -12.40 13.67
N LEU A 15 -20.13 -11.58 13.27
CA LEU A 15 -18.75 -11.72 13.70
C LEU A 15 -18.61 -11.59 15.23
N GLN A 16 -19.32 -10.61 15.83
CA GLN A 16 -19.37 -10.42 17.27
C GLN A 16 -20.00 -11.62 17.99
N GLN A 17 -21.12 -12.15 17.48
CA GLN A 17 -21.75 -13.35 18.04
C GLN A 17 -20.82 -14.57 17.99
N THR A 18 -20.12 -14.78 16.86
CA THR A 18 -19.12 -15.84 16.74
C THR A 18 -17.98 -15.64 17.74
N TYR A 19 -17.50 -14.41 17.90
CA TYR A 19 -16.48 -14.10 18.90
C TYR A 19 -16.96 -14.41 20.32
N ASP A 20 -18.12 -13.89 20.74
CA ASP A 20 -18.65 -14.07 22.08
C ASP A 20 -18.86 -15.56 22.41
N ALA A 21 -19.29 -16.35 21.44
CA ALA A 21 -19.55 -17.77 21.61
C ALA A 21 -18.29 -18.66 21.58
N GLU A 22 -17.29 -18.32 20.75
CA GLU A 22 -16.25 -19.28 20.35
C GLU A 22 -14.82 -18.83 20.66
N HIS A 23 -14.53 -17.54 20.90
CA HIS A 23 -13.16 -17.03 20.92
C HIS A 23 -12.22 -17.79 21.87
N SER A 24 -12.71 -18.18 23.05
CA SER A 24 -11.94 -18.92 24.06
C SER A 24 -11.55 -20.34 23.65
N ARG A 25 -12.23 -20.90 22.63
CA ARG A 25 -11.98 -22.25 22.09
C ARG A 25 -11.09 -22.25 20.85
N ILE A 26 -10.81 -21.08 20.27
CA ILE A 26 -9.96 -20.97 19.08
C ILE A 26 -8.50 -20.96 19.51
N ILE A 27 -7.88 -22.14 19.52
CA ILE A 27 -6.47 -22.33 19.84
C ILE A 27 -5.70 -22.60 18.56
N LEU A 28 -4.71 -21.75 18.23
CA LEU A 28 -3.98 -21.84 16.97
C LEU A 28 -3.34 -23.22 16.73
N LYS A 29 -2.73 -23.79 17.77
CA LYS A 29 -2.12 -25.13 17.71
C LYS A 29 -3.14 -26.19 17.28
N ASP A 30 -4.36 -26.12 17.82
CA ASP A 30 -5.41 -27.08 17.52
C ASP A 30 -5.95 -26.88 16.10
N LEU A 31 -6.06 -25.62 15.63
CA LEU A 31 -6.45 -25.33 14.25
C LEU A 31 -5.47 -25.95 13.22
N PHE A 32 -4.17 -25.92 13.51
CA PHE A 32 -3.17 -26.60 12.66
C PHE A 32 -3.22 -28.12 12.80
N ALA A 33 -3.44 -28.64 14.01
CA ALA A 33 -3.56 -30.08 14.23
C ALA A 33 -4.79 -30.69 13.53
N GLN A 34 -5.90 -29.94 13.48
CA GLN A 34 -7.16 -30.37 12.86
C GLN A 34 -7.17 -30.21 11.34
N ASP A 35 -6.38 -29.30 10.79
CA ASP A 35 -6.30 -29.07 9.35
C ASP A 35 -4.85 -29.06 8.85
N PRO A 36 -4.31 -30.22 8.42
CA PRO A 36 -2.97 -30.31 7.84
C PRO A 36 -2.76 -29.43 6.59
N SER A 37 -3.85 -29.03 5.92
CA SER A 37 -3.81 -28.16 4.74
C SER A 37 -3.97 -26.67 5.07
N ARG A 38 -4.01 -26.30 6.34
CA ARG A 38 -4.27 -24.92 6.80
C ARG A 38 -3.35 -23.89 6.17
N PHE A 39 -2.05 -24.15 6.10
CA PHE A 39 -1.10 -23.24 5.46
C PHE A 39 -1.51 -22.94 4.01
N ALA A 40 -1.79 -23.96 3.21
CA ALA A 40 -2.18 -23.79 1.81
C ALA A 40 -3.52 -23.04 1.64
N LYS A 41 -4.48 -23.24 2.56
CA LYS A 41 -5.77 -22.53 2.53
C LYS A 41 -5.67 -21.06 2.95
N PHE A 42 -4.85 -20.76 3.95
CA PHE A 42 -4.70 -19.44 4.56
C PHE A 42 -3.35 -18.81 4.23
N SER A 43 -2.89 -19.02 3.00
CA SER A 43 -1.78 -18.28 2.43
C SER A 43 -2.08 -17.88 0.99
N LYS A 44 -1.39 -16.86 0.50
CA LYS A 44 -1.44 -16.46 -0.89
C LYS A 44 -0.04 -16.10 -1.36
N GLU A 45 0.43 -16.81 -2.37
CA GLU A 45 1.64 -16.43 -3.08
C GLU A 45 1.29 -15.52 -4.26
N TYR A 46 2.08 -14.47 -4.40
CA TYR A 46 2.07 -13.56 -5.54
C TYR A 46 3.41 -13.73 -6.27
N VAL A 47 3.34 -13.96 -7.57
CA VAL A 47 4.51 -14.03 -8.45
C VAL A 47 4.54 -12.72 -9.23
N ASP A 48 5.70 -12.05 -9.23
CA ASP A 48 5.86 -10.81 -9.98
C ASP A 48 5.61 -11.04 -11.47
N THR A 49 4.93 -10.09 -12.12
CA THR A 49 4.51 -10.21 -13.53
C THR A 49 5.67 -10.01 -14.50
N THR A 50 6.75 -9.37 -14.05
CA THR A 50 7.94 -9.02 -14.84
C THR A 50 9.13 -9.96 -14.57
N ASP A 51 9.26 -10.50 -13.36
CA ASP A 51 10.26 -11.50 -12.98
C ASP A 51 9.63 -12.67 -12.23
N LYS A 52 9.48 -13.81 -12.92
CA LYS A 52 8.88 -15.03 -12.35
C LYS A 52 9.66 -15.64 -11.18
N ASN A 53 10.90 -15.21 -10.94
CA ASN A 53 11.69 -15.67 -9.78
C ASN A 53 11.47 -14.81 -8.54
N THR A 54 10.79 -13.66 -8.69
CA THR A 54 10.44 -12.78 -7.59
C THR A 54 9.04 -13.13 -7.11
N THR A 55 8.93 -13.64 -5.88
CA THR A 55 7.65 -13.99 -5.26
C THR A 55 7.47 -13.33 -3.90
N PHE A 56 6.22 -13.10 -3.52
CA PHE A 56 5.82 -12.61 -2.22
C PHE A 56 4.76 -13.55 -1.63
N LEU A 57 5.07 -14.14 -0.48
CA LEU A 57 4.15 -15.03 0.24
C LEU A 57 3.48 -14.27 1.39
N LEU A 58 2.16 -14.09 1.28
CA LEU A 58 1.32 -13.68 2.39
C LEU A 58 0.82 -14.94 3.13
N ASP A 59 1.55 -15.35 4.17
CA ASP A 59 1.09 -16.40 5.10
C ASP A 59 0.28 -15.79 6.24
N TYR A 60 -1.04 -15.95 6.19
CA TYR A 60 -1.97 -15.52 7.25
C TYR A 60 -2.55 -16.71 8.03
N SER A 61 -2.00 -17.92 7.86
CA SER A 61 -2.47 -19.15 8.49
C SER A 61 -2.26 -19.18 10.01
N LYS A 62 -1.34 -18.37 10.51
CA LYS A 62 -1.02 -18.21 11.95
C LYS A 62 -1.96 -17.25 12.68
N ASN A 63 -3.05 -16.82 12.05
CA ASN A 63 -4.10 -16.03 12.69
C ASN A 63 -5.19 -16.94 13.31
N LEU A 64 -5.91 -16.41 14.30
CA LEU A 64 -7.04 -17.06 14.97
C LEU A 64 -8.31 -17.00 14.12
N ILE A 65 -8.25 -17.56 12.92
CA ILE A 65 -9.34 -17.56 11.94
C ILE A 65 -9.68 -18.99 11.47
N THR A 66 -10.94 -19.22 11.18
CA THR A 66 -11.45 -20.39 10.46
C THR A 66 -12.04 -19.93 9.12
N GLN A 67 -12.39 -20.87 8.23
CA GLN A 67 -13.01 -20.50 6.94
C GLN A 67 -14.32 -19.69 7.15
N PRO A 68 -15.25 -20.10 8.04
CA PRO A 68 -16.46 -19.31 8.30
C PRO A 68 -16.18 -17.89 8.84
N ILE A 69 -15.12 -17.71 9.64
CA ILE A 69 -14.72 -16.39 10.14
C ILE A 69 -14.20 -15.53 8.99
N LEU A 70 -13.32 -16.08 8.14
CA LEU A 70 -12.78 -15.37 6.97
C LEU A 70 -13.90 -14.97 6.00
N ASP A 71 -14.83 -15.89 5.71
CA ASP A 71 -15.98 -15.59 4.86
C ASP A 71 -16.82 -14.45 5.43
N THR A 72 -17.03 -14.42 6.76
CA THR A 72 -17.80 -13.36 7.41
C THR A 72 -17.05 -12.02 7.41
N LEU A 73 -15.72 -12.02 7.55
CA LEU A 73 -14.87 -10.82 7.39
C LEU A 73 -14.97 -10.26 5.96
N LEU A 74 -14.95 -11.13 4.94
CA LEU A 74 -15.10 -10.71 3.54
C LEU A 74 -16.53 -10.21 3.25
N SER A 75 -17.56 -10.82 3.84
CA SER A 75 -18.93 -10.29 3.79
C SER A 75 -19.02 -8.90 4.42
N LEU A 76 -18.34 -8.65 5.54
CA LEU A 76 -18.30 -7.33 6.16
C LEU A 76 -17.65 -6.28 5.24
N ALA A 77 -16.54 -6.62 4.58
CA ALA A 77 -15.90 -5.72 3.61
C ALA A 77 -16.83 -5.38 2.44
N ARG A 78 -17.63 -6.34 1.97
CA ARG A 78 -18.64 -6.12 0.91
C ARG A 78 -19.83 -5.29 1.41
N GLU A 79 -20.35 -5.56 2.62
CA GLU A 79 -21.41 -4.76 3.24
C GLU A 79 -20.98 -3.30 3.46
N ALA A 80 -19.69 -3.07 3.73
CA ALA A 80 -19.09 -1.75 3.85
C ALA A 80 -18.72 -1.10 2.50
N GLU A 81 -19.09 -1.73 1.37
CA GLU A 81 -18.86 -1.23 0.01
C GLU A 81 -17.38 -0.95 -0.31
N LEU A 82 -16.45 -1.71 0.28
CA LEU A 82 -15.01 -1.48 0.13
C LEU A 82 -14.58 -1.41 -1.34
N GLU A 83 -15.11 -2.31 -2.18
CA GLU A 83 -14.80 -2.37 -3.61
C GLU A 83 -15.31 -1.13 -4.35
N THR A 84 -16.49 -0.63 -3.98
CA THR A 84 -17.03 0.62 -4.54
C THR A 84 -16.16 1.81 -4.16
N TYR A 85 -15.73 1.95 -2.91
CA TYR A 85 -14.86 3.06 -2.50
C TYR A 85 -13.45 2.95 -3.08
N ARG A 86 -12.94 1.74 -3.29
CA ARG A 86 -11.72 1.49 -4.08
C ARG A 86 -11.92 2.07 -5.49
N ASP A 87 -12.98 1.69 -6.18
CA ASP A 87 -13.19 2.13 -7.57
C ASP A 87 -13.38 3.65 -7.67
N LYS A 88 -14.09 4.26 -6.72
CA LYS A 88 -14.21 5.72 -6.58
C LYS A 88 -12.84 6.41 -6.43
N MET A 89 -11.96 5.87 -5.58
CA MET A 89 -10.59 6.37 -5.42
C MET A 89 -9.83 6.35 -6.75
N PHE A 90 -9.88 5.22 -7.46
CA PHE A 90 -9.19 5.05 -8.74
C PHE A 90 -9.78 5.92 -9.86
N ALA A 91 -11.07 6.25 -9.78
CA ALA A 91 -11.73 7.15 -10.74
C ALA A 91 -11.40 8.64 -10.51
N GLY A 92 -10.81 9.00 -9.36
CA GLY A 92 -10.54 10.39 -9.00
C GLY A 92 -11.69 11.09 -8.28
N GLU A 93 -12.69 10.35 -7.80
CA GLU A 93 -13.77 10.97 -7.02
C GLU A 93 -13.26 11.56 -5.70
N HIS A 94 -13.94 12.61 -5.24
CA HIS A 94 -13.61 13.34 -4.01
C HIS A 94 -14.02 12.57 -2.75
N ILE A 95 -13.33 11.46 -2.49
CA ILE A 95 -13.59 10.60 -1.32
C ILE A 95 -13.02 11.18 -0.02
N ASN A 96 -12.09 12.15 -0.07
CA ASN A 96 -11.71 12.95 1.09
C ASN A 96 -12.76 14.06 1.26
N THR A 97 -13.85 13.73 1.94
CA THR A 97 -15.05 14.57 2.01
C THR A 97 -14.91 15.78 2.93
N SER A 98 -13.96 15.77 3.88
CA SER A 98 -13.75 16.92 4.78
C SER A 98 -13.00 18.07 4.11
N GLU A 99 -12.18 17.76 3.10
CA GLU A 99 -11.41 18.76 2.36
C GLU A 99 -11.90 18.92 0.91
N ASP A 100 -12.90 18.13 0.50
CA ASP A 100 -13.40 18.03 -0.87
C ASP A 100 -12.28 17.80 -1.89
N ARG A 101 -11.57 16.67 -1.72
CA ARG A 101 -10.41 16.32 -2.56
C ARG A 101 -10.46 14.88 -3.06
N ALA A 102 -9.97 14.68 -4.27
CA ALA A 102 -9.56 13.38 -4.76
C ALA A 102 -8.37 12.82 -3.95
N VAL A 103 -8.21 11.49 -3.94
CA VAL A 103 -7.10 10.80 -3.26
C VAL A 103 -6.35 9.92 -4.25
N LEU A 104 -5.29 10.48 -4.86
CA LEU A 104 -4.71 9.94 -6.10
C LEU A 104 -3.22 9.60 -6.02
N HIS A 105 -2.75 9.05 -4.90
CA HIS A 105 -1.39 8.49 -4.82
C HIS A 105 -1.15 7.35 -5.83
N VAL A 106 -2.22 6.71 -6.33
CA VAL A 106 -2.15 5.72 -7.43
C VAL A 106 -1.77 6.35 -8.77
N ALA A 107 -2.13 7.61 -9.02
CA ALA A 107 -1.78 8.33 -10.26
C ALA A 107 -0.26 8.54 -10.38
N LEU A 108 0.42 8.75 -9.25
CA LEU A 108 1.87 8.99 -9.19
C LEU A 108 2.72 7.79 -9.66
N ARG A 109 2.11 6.60 -9.77
CA ARG A 109 2.75 5.33 -10.12
C ARG A 109 1.94 4.55 -11.15
N ASN A 110 1.14 5.26 -11.95
CA ASN A 110 0.31 4.68 -13.00
C ASN A 110 1.16 4.41 -14.25
N PHE A 111 1.87 3.28 -14.27
CA PHE A 111 2.67 2.85 -15.42
C PHE A 111 1.84 2.11 -16.48
N ASP A 112 0.67 1.59 -16.09
CA ASP A 112 -0.26 0.84 -16.94
C ASP A 112 -1.24 1.76 -17.71
N ASP A 113 -1.09 3.08 -17.53
CA ASP A 113 -1.82 4.14 -18.22
C ASP A 113 -3.35 4.05 -18.14
N PHE A 114 -3.88 3.63 -16.97
CA PHE A 114 -5.33 3.67 -16.75
C PHE A 114 -5.81 5.13 -16.61
N LYS A 115 -6.98 5.44 -17.15
CA LYS A 115 -7.49 6.82 -17.20
C LYS A 115 -8.05 7.26 -15.85
N ILE A 116 -7.59 8.41 -15.35
CA ILE A 116 -8.10 9.08 -14.16
C ILE A 116 -8.55 10.48 -14.59
N GLN A 117 -9.79 10.85 -14.27
CA GLN A 117 -10.42 12.10 -14.73
C GLN A 117 -10.38 13.14 -13.61
N GLU A 118 -9.20 13.63 -13.24
CA GLU A 118 -9.00 14.64 -12.20
C GLU A 118 -7.87 15.61 -12.60
N GLY A 119 -7.98 16.88 -12.20
CA GLY A 119 -7.00 17.90 -12.55
C GLY A 119 -5.59 17.60 -12.01
N GLY A 120 -4.56 17.91 -12.79
CA GLY A 120 -3.16 17.74 -12.40
C GLY A 120 -2.60 16.32 -12.57
N VAL A 121 -3.43 15.34 -12.93
CA VAL A 121 -2.95 13.97 -13.24
C VAL A 121 -2.04 13.96 -14.47
N ASP A 122 -2.33 14.79 -15.46
CA ASP A 122 -1.53 14.95 -16.69
C ASP A 122 -0.17 15.63 -16.44
N GLU A 123 -0.02 16.35 -15.33
CA GLU A 123 1.25 16.98 -14.93
C GLU A 123 2.27 15.96 -14.38
N VAL A 124 1.81 14.81 -13.88
CA VAL A 124 2.65 13.79 -13.21
C VAL A 124 3.82 13.37 -14.10
N GLY A 125 3.56 13.10 -15.38
CA GLY A 125 4.60 12.69 -16.33
C GLY A 125 5.68 13.76 -16.52
N GLY A 126 5.27 15.03 -16.59
CA GLY A 126 6.20 16.17 -16.69
C GLY A 126 7.08 16.31 -15.45
N VAL A 127 6.50 16.19 -14.26
CA VAL A 127 7.26 16.26 -13.00
C VAL A 127 8.22 15.09 -12.85
N LEU A 128 7.82 13.86 -13.20
CA LEU A 128 8.72 12.70 -13.19
C LEU A 128 9.88 12.86 -14.18
N ALA A 129 9.62 13.40 -15.36
CA ALA A 129 10.66 13.71 -16.35
C ALA A 129 11.66 14.76 -15.81
N HIS A 130 11.15 15.79 -15.14
CA HIS A 130 11.99 16.81 -14.52
C HIS A 130 12.83 16.25 -13.35
N ILE A 131 12.26 15.40 -12.50
CA ILE A 131 13.00 14.69 -11.43
C ILE A 131 14.15 13.87 -12.02
N LYS A 132 13.91 13.18 -13.14
CA LYS A 132 14.94 12.42 -13.85
C LYS A 132 16.07 13.34 -14.33
N GLU A 133 15.74 14.41 -15.05
CA GLU A 133 16.74 15.37 -15.56
C GLU A 133 17.60 15.94 -14.43
N PHE A 134 16.97 16.43 -13.36
CA PHE A 134 17.67 17.01 -12.22
C PHE A 134 18.56 15.99 -11.51
N SER A 135 18.03 14.79 -11.22
CA SER A 135 18.78 13.74 -10.53
C SER A 135 19.95 13.22 -11.37
N GLU A 136 19.82 13.11 -12.69
CA GLU A 136 20.91 12.76 -13.60
C GLU A 136 22.00 13.84 -13.62
N ALA A 137 21.63 15.13 -13.63
CA ALA A 137 22.59 16.24 -13.60
C ALA A 137 23.43 16.23 -12.30
N ILE A 138 22.79 15.96 -11.15
CA ILE A 138 23.47 15.82 -9.86
C ILE A 138 24.38 14.58 -9.87
N ARG A 139 23.86 13.42 -10.27
CA ARG A 139 24.57 12.13 -10.19
C ARG A 139 25.76 12.04 -11.14
N SER A 140 25.64 12.61 -12.34
CA SER A 140 26.72 12.72 -13.32
C SER A 140 27.77 13.76 -12.91
N GLY A 141 27.41 14.68 -12.02
CA GLY A 141 28.27 15.78 -11.60
C GLY A 141 28.35 16.92 -12.63
N SER A 142 27.46 16.97 -13.63
CA SER A 142 27.33 18.14 -14.51
C SER A 142 26.81 19.34 -13.74
N TRP A 143 25.92 19.11 -12.76
CA TRP A 143 25.50 20.14 -11.81
C TRP A 143 26.61 20.44 -10.80
N LYS A 144 27.05 21.70 -10.77
CA LYS A 144 28.11 22.16 -9.88
C LYS A 144 27.57 23.07 -8.79
N GLY A 145 28.18 22.98 -7.60
CA GLY A 145 28.01 23.99 -6.57
C GLY A 145 28.71 25.30 -6.94
N TYR A 146 28.55 26.32 -6.08
CA TYR A 146 29.05 27.68 -6.35
C TYR A 146 30.57 27.78 -6.60
N THR A 147 31.37 26.81 -6.13
CA THR A 147 32.82 26.75 -6.36
C THR A 147 33.22 25.89 -7.57
N GLY A 148 32.27 25.44 -8.39
CA GLY A 148 32.53 24.52 -9.51
C GLY A 148 32.74 23.04 -9.13
N LYS A 149 32.59 22.67 -7.84
CA LYS A 149 32.70 21.29 -7.35
C LYS A 149 31.39 20.52 -7.57
N THR A 150 31.47 19.20 -7.70
CA THR A 150 30.29 18.33 -7.75
C THR A 150 29.56 18.29 -6.40
N ILE A 151 28.26 18.01 -6.43
CA ILE A 151 27.47 17.74 -5.22
C ILE A 151 27.76 16.31 -4.75
N ASN A 152 28.04 16.14 -3.46
CA ASN A 152 28.33 14.84 -2.83
C ASN A 152 27.46 14.55 -1.59
N THR A 153 26.64 15.53 -1.17
CA THR A 153 25.71 15.39 -0.05
C THR A 153 24.39 16.04 -0.40
N ILE A 154 23.29 15.32 -0.19
CA ILE A 154 21.92 15.82 -0.31
C ILE A 154 21.31 15.87 1.09
N VAL A 155 20.75 17.03 1.45
CA VAL A 155 20.06 17.22 2.72
C VAL A 155 18.58 17.44 2.44
N ASN A 156 17.75 16.45 2.78
CA ASN A 156 16.30 16.59 2.76
C ASN A 156 15.86 17.28 4.05
N ILE A 157 15.17 18.42 3.95
CA ILE A 157 14.63 19.15 5.10
C ILE A 157 13.11 19.05 5.04
N GLY A 158 12.53 18.22 5.91
CA GLY A 158 11.10 17.95 5.96
C GLY A 158 10.67 17.35 7.31
N ILE A 159 9.37 17.22 7.51
CA ILE A 159 8.79 16.56 8.68
C ILE A 159 7.58 15.71 8.27
N GLY A 160 7.24 14.69 9.05
CA GLY A 160 6.07 13.84 8.83
C GLY A 160 6.15 13.10 7.49
N GLY A 161 5.11 13.23 6.65
CA GLY A 161 5.06 12.57 5.34
C GLY A 161 6.17 12.99 4.38
N SER A 162 6.73 14.20 4.54
CA SER A 162 7.83 14.73 3.72
C SER A 162 9.21 14.23 4.14
N ASP A 163 9.32 13.45 5.22
CA ASP A 163 10.59 12.91 5.73
C ASP A 163 10.55 11.37 5.86
N LEU A 164 9.52 10.83 6.52
CA LEU A 164 9.44 9.40 6.85
C LEU A 164 9.46 8.48 5.63
N GLY A 165 8.79 8.88 4.55
CA GLY A 165 8.78 8.12 3.29
C GLY A 165 10.17 8.07 2.65
N PRO A 166 10.77 9.23 2.32
CA PRO A 166 12.13 9.31 1.77
C PRO A 166 13.16 8.55 2.61
N VAL A 167 13.24 8.80 3.92
CA VAL A 167 14.28 8.19 4.78
C VAL A 167 14.16 6.67 4.84
N MET A 168 12.94 6.13 4.94
CA MET A 168 12.70 4.69 4.97
C MET A 168 13.15 4.02 3.67
N VAL A 169 12.78 4.60 2.52
CA VAL A 169 13.12 4.04 1.21
C VAL A 169 14.63 4.13 0.94
N THR A 170 15.28 5.24 1.27
CA THR A 170 16.73 5.39 1.06
C THR A 170 17.54 4.46 1.94
N GLU A 171 17.11 4.21 3.19
CA GLU A 171 17.80 3.25 4.06
C GLU A 171 17.57 1.80 3.61
N ALA A 172 16.35 1.42 3.23
CA ALA A 172 16.06 0.07 2.71
C ALA A 172 16.81 -0.24 1.40
N LEU A 173 16.98 0.77 0.53
CA LEU A 173 17.63 0.64 -0.78
C LEU A 173 19.08 1.14 -0.80
N LYS A 174 19.71 1.33 0.37
CA LYS A 174 21.06 1.90 0.50
C LYS A 174 22.12 1.18 -0.34
N HIS A 175 21.96 -0.13 -0.55
CA HIS A 175 22.86 -0.92 -1.37
C HIS A 175 22.89 -0.51 -2.86
N TYR A 176 21.81 0.11 -3.35
CA TYR A 176 21.67 0.58 -4.72
C TYR A 176 22.14 2.04 -4.90
N ALA A 177 22.56 2.71 -3.82
CA ALA A 177 23.00 4.10 -3.86
C ALA A 177 24.36 4.28 -4.55
N LYS A 178 24.60 5.49 -5.08
CA LYS A 178 25.90 5.87 -5.65
C LYS A 178 26.86 6.14 -4.47
N ARG A 179 27.94 5.36 -4.34
CA ARG A 179 28.77 5.34 -3.11
C ARG A 179 29.43 6.67 -2.74
N ASP A 180 29.65 7.56 -3.70
CA ASP A 180 30.24 8.90 -3.54
C ASP A 180 29.19 10.01 -3.34
N LEU A 181 27.90 9.66 -3.28
CA LEU A 181 26.79 10.57 -3.01
C LEU A 181 26.07 10.12 -1.74
N THR A 182 26.04 11.01 -0.75
CA THR A 182 25.47 10.76 0.58
C THR A 182 24.17 11.52 0.79
#